data_AF-D6D1Q8-F1
#
_entry.id   AF-D6D1Q8-F1
#
_cell.length_a   1.000
_cell.length_b   1.000
_cell.length_c   1.000
_cell.angle_alpha   90.00
_cell.angle_beta   90.00
_cell.angle_gamma   90.00
#
_symmetry.space_group_name_H-M   'P 1'
#
loop_
_entity.id
_entity.type
_entity.pdbx_description
1 polymer ?
#
loop_
_entity_poly.entity_id
_entity_poly.type
_entity_poly.pdbx_seq_one_letter_code
_entity_poly.pdbx_strand_id
1 'polypeptide(L)'
;MSILYYDLWAEYSDMEVRKNNKLRAYDINPVCTYPRQRFIPELKRNGFNGEYHNILPYDLFTAILSDSRAETLLKAGQYPMLRHYIRSSFDIERYWASIKICIRNGYTISDGSMWRDTIDLLRHFGKDTNSPKYVCPSDLKAEHDRLMHKRNKEIERKKLEERIRQAKKHEKAYRKLKGIFFGIAFTDGTLQVRVLESVAEFAAEGTELHHCVFSNSYFLEKNSLILSATIDGKRIETVEVSLKTLEVVQSRGLHNSNTEYHDRIVNLVNSNVNLIRQRMEAA
;
A
#
# COMPACT_ATOMS: atom_id res chain seq x y z
N MET A 1 -19.86 -46.08 49.93
CA MET A 1 -19.73 -45.07 48.87
C MET A 1 -20.89 -45.28 47.90
N SER A 2 -21.70 -44.25 47.71
CA SER A 2 -22.98 -44.34 47.00
C SER A 2 -22.79 -44.61 45.51
N ILE A 3 -23.51 -45.59 44.97
CA ILE A 3 -23.70 -45.79 43.53
C ILE A 3 -24.74 -44.77 43.09
N LEU A 4 -24.33 -43.53 42.85
CA LEU A 4 -25.19 -42.50 42.26
C LEU A 4 -24.49 -41.95 41.03
N TYR A 5 -25.03 -42.29 39.86
CA TYR A 5 -24.69 -41.62 38.61
C TYR A 5 -25.25 -40.19 38.68
N TYR A 6 -24.37 -39.20 38.67
CA TYR A 6 -24.72 -37.79 38.89
C TYR A 6 -25.31 -37.08 37.64
N ASP A 7 -25.34 -37.76 36.48
CA ASP A 7 -25.70 -37.21 35.16
C ASP A 7 -26.83 -38.01 34.48
N LEU A 8 -27.80 -38.48 35.25
CA LEU A 8 -29.02 -39.11 34.72
C LEU A 8 -30.12 -38.06 34.54
N TRP A 9 -30.71 -38.04 33.35
CA TRP A 9 -31.95 -37.32 33.10
C TRP A 9 -33.11 -38.08 33.76
N ALA A 10 -33.86 -37.42 34.64
CA ALA A 10 -35.03 -37.98 35.29
C ALA A 10 -36.27 -37.58 34.50
N GLU A 11 -36.98 -38.58 33.96
CA GLU A 11 -38.21 -38.34 33.24
C GLU A 11 -39.25 -37.71 34.17
N TYR A 12 -39.88 -36.62 33.73
CA TYR A 12 -40.83 -35.77 34.47
C TYR A 12 -40.26 -34.88 35.60
N SER A 13 -38.94 -34.73 35.72
CA SER A 13 -38.38 -33.69 36.60
C SER A 13 -38.40 -32.31 35.93
N ASP A 14 -38.49 -31.25 36.74
CA ASP A 14 -38.34 -29.87 36.26
C ASP A 14 -36.97 -29.68 35.57
N MET A 15 -36.95 -28.92 34.48
CA MET A 15 -35.69 -28.60 33.79
C MET A 15 -34.83 -27.68 34.65
N GLU A 16 -33.63 -28.11 35.02
CA GLU A 16 -32.67 -27.31 35.78
C GLU A 16 -31.37 -27.06 35.01
N VAL A 17 -30.84 -25.84 35.10
CA VAL A 17 -29.53 -25.47 34.54
C VAL A 17 -28.46 -25.69 35.62
N ARG A 18 -27.69 -26.79 35.50
CA ARG A 18 -26.65 -27.15 36.47
C ARG A 18 -25.32 -26.44 36.19
N LYS A 19 -24.63 -25.97 37.24
CA LYS A 19 -23.31 -25.31 37.14
C LYS A 19 -22.21 -26.33 36.79
N ASN A 20 -21.61 -26.19 35.61
CA ASN A 20 -20.51 -27.04 35.10
C ASN A 20 -19.13 -26.71 35.72
N ASN A 21 -19.06 -26.46 37.03
CA ASN A 21 -17.83 -25.90 37.62
C ASN A 21 -16.72 -26.94 37.87
N LYS A 22 -17.02 -28.25 37.84
CA LYS A 22 -16.02 -29.32 38.10
C LYS A 22 -16.19 -30.60 37.29
N LEU A 23 -17.33 -30.80 36.62
CA LEU A 23 -17.69 -32.10 36.05
C LEU A 23 -17.09 -32.35 34.66
N ARG A 24 -16.68 -31.30 33.93
CA ARG A 24 -16.09 -31.40 32.57
C ARG A 24 -16.89 -32.29 31.59
N ALA A 25 -18.14 -32.61 31.91
CA ALA A 25 -18.96 -33.57 31.16
C ALA A 25 -19.26 -33.09 29.74
N TYR A 26 -19.19 -31.78 29.52
CA TYR A 26 -19.36 -31.11 28.24
C TYR A 26 -18.05 -30.53 27.69
N ASP A 27 -16.92 -30.71 28.38
CA ASP A 27 -15.62 -30.40 27.79
C ASP A 27 -15.31 -31.51 26.78
N ILE A 28 -15.31 -31.17 25.49
CA ILE A 28 -14.76 -32.01 24.44
C ILE A 28 -13.23 -31.95 24.53
N ASN A 29 -12.69 -32.35 25.68
CA ASN A 29 -11.25 -32.52 25.86
C ASN A 29 -10.93 -33.96 25.48
N PRO A 30 -10.36 -34.23 24.31
CA PRO A 30 -10.09 -35.60 23.89
C PRO A 30 -9.08 -36.21 24.86
N VAL A 31 -9.56 -37.13 25.72
CA VAL A 31 -8.73 -37.87 26.69
C VAL A 31 -7.69 -38.75 25.95
N CYS A 32 -8.06 -39.22 24.75
CA CYS A 32 -7.15 -39.87 23.82
C CYS A 32 -7.66 -39.69 22.38
N THR A 33 -6.75 -39.52 21.42
CA THR A 33 -7.07 -39.67 20.00
C THR A 33 -6.94 -41.15 19.63
N TYR A 34 -8.01 -41.74 19.08
CA TYR A 34 -7.95 -43.13 18.62
C TYR A 34 -6.85 -43.29 17.55
N PRO A 35 -5.83 -44.13 17.76
CA PRO A 35 -4.61 -44.12 16.94
C PRO A 35 -4.80 -44.74 15.54
N ARG A 36 -5.92 -45.43 15.30
CA ARG A 36 -6.20 -46.10 14.02
C ARG A 36 -7.15 -45.25 13.19
N GLN A 37 -6.63 -44.65 12.14
CA GLN A 37 -7.43 -43.93 11.16
C GLN A 37 -7.82 -44.86 10.00
N ARG A 38 -9.09 -44.86 9.62
CA ARG A 38 -9.59 -45.53 8.43
C ARG A 38 -10.10 -44.48 7.45
N PHE A 39 -9.65 -44.55 6.20
CA PHE A 39 -10.02 -43.62 5.15
C PHE A 39 -10.75 -44.36 4.03
N ILE A 40 -11.75 -43.71 3.45
CA ILE A 40 -12.46 -44.24 2.28
C ILE A 40 -11.49 -44.38 1.08
N PRO A 41 -11.69 -45.37 0.19
CA PRO A 41 -10.81 -45.61 -0.95
C PRO A 41 -10.63 -44.40 -1.87
N GLU A 42 -11.67 -43.57 -2.01
CA GLU A 42 -11.70 -42.37 -2.85
C GLU A 42 -10.67 -41.34 -2.41
N LEU A 43 -10.50 -41.12 -1.09
CA LEU A 43 -9.48 -40.19 -0.58
C LEU A 43 -8.07 -40.68 -0.95
N LYS A 44 -7.81 -41.98 -0.81
CA LYS A 44 -6.53 -42.59 -1.18
C LYS A 44 -6.27 -42.48 -2.68
N ARG A 45 -7.28 -42.78 -3.50
CA ARG A 45 -7.23 -42.62 -4.97
C ARG A 45 -6.93 -41.17 -5.37
N ASN A 46 -7.51 -40.21 -4.66
CA ASN A 46 -7.33 -38.78 -4.91
C ASN A 46 -6.03 -38.22 -4.31
N GLY A 47 -5.13 -39.08 -3.81
CA GLY A 47 -3.76 -38.72 -3.43
C GLY A 47 -3.53 -38.47 -1.95
N PHE A 48 -4.51 -38.71 -1.08
CA PHE A 48 -4.31 -38.61 0.37
C PHE A 48 -3.45 -39.78 0.89
N ASN A 49 -2.31 -39.45 1.49
CA ASN A 49 -1.31 -40.40 2.00
C ASN A 49 -1.24 -40.48 3.53
N GLY A 50 -2.11 -39.77 4.25
CA GLY A 50 -2.11 -39.67 5.72
C GLY A 50 -1.64 -38.31 6.25
N GLU A 51 -1.06 -37.45 5.41
CA GLU A 51 -0.69 -36.09 5.79
C GLU A 51 -1.75 -35.07 5.41
N TYR A 52 -1.97 -34.10 6.31
CA TYR A 52 -2.96 -33.03 6.12
C TYR A 52 -2.36 -31.72 5.57
N HIS A 53 -1.03 -31.63 5.48
CA HIS A 53 -0.29 -30.46 4.97
C HIS A 53 -0.76 -29.12 5.57
N ASN A 54 -1.03 -29.10 6.88
CA ASN A 54 -1.61 -27.99 7.66
C ASN A 54 -2.93 -27.44 7.10
N ILE A 55 -3.76 -28.29 6.50
CA ILE A 55 -5.16 -28.01 6.14
C ILE A 55 -6.05 -28.77 7.13
N LEU A 56 -7.21 -28.23 7.50
CA LEU A 56 -8.13 -28.96 8.37
C LEU A 56 -8.63 -30.22 7.67
N PRO A 57 -8.75 -31.37 8.35
CA PRO A 57 -9.21 -32.62 7.74
C PRO A 57 -10.52 -32.47 6.96
N TYR A 58 -11.50 -31.77 7.55
CA TYR A 58 -12.79 -31.50 6.93
C TYR A 58 -12.64 -30.74 5.61
N ASP A 59 -11.89 -29.63 5.60
CA ASP A 59 -11.70 -28.80 4.42
C ASP A 59 -10.93 -29.56 3.32
N LEU A 60 -9.88 -30.30 3.70
CA LEU A 60 -9.07 -31.08 2.76
C LEU A 60 -9.91 -32.15 2.07
N PHE A 61 -10.64 -32.97 2.85
CA PHE A 61 -11.45 -34.06 2.32
C PHE A 61 -12.59 -33.54 1.45
N THR A 62 -13.27 -32.48 1.89
CA THR A 62 -14.33 -31.85 1.10
C THR A 62 -13.77 -31.34 -0.22
N ALA A 63 -12.62 -30.66 -0.22
CA ALA A 63 -12.00 -30.11 -1.42
C ALA A 63 -11.58 -31.20 -2.42
N ILE A 64 -10.87 -32.25 -1.98
CA ILE A 64 -10.38 -33.28 -2.90
C ILE A 64 -11.47 -34.24 -3.41
N LEU A 65 -12.60 -34.35 -2.70
CA LEU A 65 -13.76 -35.10 -3.18
C LEU A 65 -14.63 -34.29 -4.14
N SER A 66 -14.65 -32.97 -3.99
CA SER A 66 -15.52 -32.08 -4.78
C SER A 66 -14.87 -31.54 -6.05
N ASP A 67 -13.55 -31.30 -6.03
CA ASP A 67 -12.84 -30.65 -7.14
C ASP A 67 -11.57 -31.39 -7.57
N SER A 68 -11.54 -31.82 -8.84
CA SER A 68 -10.37 -32.45 -9.48
C SER A 68 -9.11 -31.58 -9.50
N ARG A 69 -9.25 -30.25 -9.41
CA ARG A 69 -8.12 -29.31 -9.32
C ARG A 69 -7.44 -29.39 -7.96
N ALA A 70 -8.21 -29.57 -6.87
CA ALA A 70 -7.67 -29.80 -5.53
C ALA A 70 -6.88 -31.13 -5.48
N GLU A 71 -7.44 -32.19 -6.07
CA GLU A 71 -6.76 -33.48 -6.26
C GLU A 71 -5.44 -33.30 -7.02
N THR A 72 -5.45 -32.57 -8.13
CA THR A 72 -4.26 -32.33 -8.94
C THR A 72 -3.18 -31.58 -8.15
N LEU A 73 -3.55 -30.53 -7.42
CA LEU A 73 -2.62 -29.78 -6.57
C LEU A 73 -2.03 -30.64 -5.46
N LEU A 74 -2.83 -31.51 -4.83
CA LEU A 74 -2.38 -32.44 -3.80
C LEU A 74 -1.36 -33.44 -4.38
N LYS A 75 -1.70 -34.09 -5.50
CA LYS A 75 -0.83 -35.07 -6.17
C LYS A 75 0.46 -34.46 -6.71
N ALA A 76 0.40 -33.20 -7.16
CA ALA A 76 1.55 -32.46 -7.67
C ALA A 76 2.45 -31.89 -6.55
N GLY A 77 2.14 -32.10 -5.27
CA GLY A 77 2.92 -31.59 -4.15
C GLY A 77 2.80 -30.07 -3.95
N GLN A 78 1.81 -29.42 -4.57
CA GLN A 78 1.58 -27.97 -4.49
C GLN A 78 0.81 -27.59 -3.22
N TYR A 79 1.30 -28.06 -2.07
CA TYR A 79 0.58 -27.94 -0.79
C TYR A 79 0.30 -26.50 -0.35
N PRO A 80 1.24 -25.54 -0.49
CA PRO A 80 0.95 -24.15 -0.10
C PRO A 80 -0.12 -23.53 -1.00
N MET A 81 -0.11 -23.83 -2.30
CA MET A 81 -1.14 -23.38 -3.23
C MET A 81 -2.49 -24.03 -2.95
N LEU A 82 -2.53 -25.34 -2.66
CA LEU A 82 -3.73 -26.06 -2.26
C LEU A 82 -4.35 -25.43 -1.00
N ARG A 83 -3.52 -25.13 0.00
CA ARG A 83 -3.96 -24.47 1.23
C ARG A 83 -4.56 -23.09 0.96
N HIS A 84 -3.93 -22.30 0.08
CA HIS A 84 -4.46 -20.99 -0.32
C HIS A 84 -5.80 -21.15 -1.04
N TYR A 85 -5.90 -22.08 -1.99
CA TYR A 85 -7.11 -22.36 -2.73
C TYR A 85 -8.29 -22.76 -1.84
N ILE A 86 -8.06 -23.63 -0.86
CA ILE A 86 -9.12 -24.10 0.06
C ILE A 86 -9.58 -23.00 1.02
N ARG A 87 -8.65 -22.20 1.55
CA ARG A 87 -8.95 -21.21 2.60
C ARG A 87 -9.51 -19.88 2.11
N SER A 88 -9.32 -19.56 0.84
CA SER A 88 -9.69 -18.26 0.28
C SER A 88 -10.70 -18.40 -0.85
N SER A 89 -11.41 -17.31 -1.17
CA SER A 89 -12.25 -17.22 -2.37
C SER A 89 -11.40 -17.08 -3.63
N PHE A 90 -10.50 -18.04 -3.85
CA PHE A 90 -9.58 -18.06 -4.97
C PHE A 90 -10.27 -18.63 -6.21
N ASP A 91 -10.45 -17.77 -7.22
CA ASP A 91 -10.92 -18.18 -8.55
C ASP A 91 -9.83 -18.96 -9.28
N ILE A 92 -9.72 -20.25 -8.98
CA ILE A 92 -8.70 -21.14 -9.54
C ILE A 92 -8.80 -21.28 -11.05
N GLU A 93 -9.98 -21.12 -11.64
CA GLU A 93 -10.20 -21.29 -13.07
C GLU A 93 -9.40 -20.26 -13.88
N ARG A 94 -9.46 -19.00 -13.44
CA ARG A 94 -8.74 -17.89 -14.08
C ARG A 94 -7.21 -18.06 -14.06
N TYR A 95 -6.65 -18.81 -13.11
CA TYR A 95 -5.20 -19.02 -12.97
C TYR A 95 -4.76 -20.43 -13.35
N TRP A 96 -5.69 -21.33 -13.69
CA TRP A 96 -5.40 -22.75 -13.87
C TRP A 96 -4.36 -23.04 -14.95
N ALA A 97 -4.38 -22.27 -16.05
CA ALA A 97 -3.37 -22.39 -17.10
C ALA A 97 -1.95 -22.11 -16.57
N SER A 98 -1.79 -21.03 -15.81
CA SER A 98 -0.52 -20.65 -15.19
C SER A 98 -0.08 -21.65 -14.11
N ILE A 99 -1.00 -22.18 -13.30
CA ILE A 99 -0.71 -23.24 -12.31
C ILE A 99 -0.21 -24.51 -13.00
N LYS A 100 -0.86 -24.94 -14.10
CA LYS A 100 -0.40 -26.10 -14.89
C LYS A 100 1.01 -25.90 -15.44
N ILE A 101 1.38 -24.68 -15.80
CA ILE A 101 2.74 -24.34 -16.23
C ILE A 101 3.71 -24.48 -15.05
N CYS A 102 3.38 -23.98 -13.85
CA CYS A 102 4.19 -24.19 -12.64
C CYS A 102 4.45 -25.69 -12.40
N ILE A 103 3.38 -26.49 -12.40
CA ILE A 103 3.46 -27.94 -12.18
C ILE A 103 4.36 -28.61 -13.24
N ARG A 104 4.19 -28.28 -14.52
CA ARG A 104 4.98 -28.86 -15.61
C ARG A 104 6.47 -28.52 -15.52
N ASN A 105 6.82 -27.35 -15.00
CA ASN A 105 8.19 -26.90 -14.83
C ASN A 105 8.78 -27.27 -13.46
N GLY A 106 8.08 -28.06 -12.65
CA GLY A 106 8.54 -28.44 -11.30
C GLY A 106 8.65 -27.28 -10.32
N TYR A 107 7.96 -26.17 -10.59
CA TYR A 107 7.99 -24.98 -9.75
C TYR A 107 6.96 -25.07 -8.64
N THR A 108 7.41 -25.12 -7.38
CA THR A 108 6.53 -25.11 -6.20
C THR A 108 6.14 -23.70 -5.81
N ILE A 109 4.84 -23.40 -5.84
CA ILE A 109 4.31 -22.11 -5.40
C ILE A 109 4.31 -22.08 -3.87
N SER A 110 5.27 -21.35 -3.28
CA SER A 110 5.46 -21.25 -1.82
C SER A 110 4.39 -20.41 -1.13
N ASP A 111 3.93 -19.34 -1.77
CA ASP A 111 2.88 -18.45 -1.29
C ASP A 111 1.85 -18.20 -2.40
N GLY A 112 0.67 -18.81 -2.26
CA GLY A 112 -0.41 -18.70 -3.24
C GLY A 112 -0.99 -17.28 -3.37
N SER A 113 -0.98 -16.49 -2.29
CA SER A 113 -1.51 -15.12 -2.31
C SER A 113 -0.56 -14.21 -3.07
N MET A 114 0.73 -14.23 -2.70
CA MET A 114 1.75 -13.43 -3.37
C MET A 114 1.93 -13.82 -4.84
N TRP A 115 1.83 -15.12 -5.14
CA TRP A 115 1.88 -15.61 -6.52
C TRP A 115 0.70 -15.10 -7.34
N ARG A 116 -0.53 -15.17 -6.80
CA ARG A 116 -1.71 -14.59 -7.45
C ARG A 116 -1.51 -13.11 -7.76
N ASP A 117 -1.08 -12.32 -6.77
CA ASP A 117 -0.86 -10.88 -6.93
C ASP A 117 0.19 -10.60 -7.99
N THR A 118 1.26 -11.41 -8.03
CA THR A 118 2.30 -11.35 -9.08
C THR A 118 1.73 -11.61 -10.46
N ILE A 119 0.87 -12.63 -10.64
CA ILE A 119 0.23 -12.93 -11.92
C ILE A 119 -0.70 -11.78 -12.36
N ASP A 120 -1.45 -11.17 -11.43
CA ASP A 120 -2.29 -10.01 -11.74
C ASP A 120 -1.45 -8.78 -12.12
N LEU A 121 -0.30 -8.55 -11.47
CA LEU A 121 0.66 -7.50 -11.87
C LEU A 121 1.23 -7.77 -13.27
N LEU A 122 1.57 -9.02 -13.58
CA LEU A 122 2.06 -9.39 -14.92
C LEU A 122 1.00 -9.10 -15.99
N ARG A 123 -0.27 -9.44 -15.74
CA ARG A 123 -1.39 -9.09 -16.64
C ARG A 123 -1.55 -7.59 -16.80
N HIS A 124 -1.45 -6.84 -15.69
CA HIS A 124 -1.52 -5.37 -15.73
C HIS A 124 -0.44 -4.76 -16.63
N PHE A 125 0.78 -5.31 -16.60
CA PHE A 125 1.88 -4.89 -17.47
C PHE A 125 1.90 -5.53 -18.86
N GLY A 126 0.85 -6.27 -19.24
CA GLY A 126 0.74 -6.92 -20.55
C GLY A 126 1.78 -8.03 -20.77
N LYS A 127 2.26 -8.66 -19.70
CA LYS A 127 3.19 -9.79 -19.78
C LYS A 127 2.42 -11.10 -20.01
N ASP A 128 3.06 -12.02 -20.72
CA ASP A 128 2.46 -13.31 -21.04
C ASP A 128 2.45 -14.25 -19.82
N THR A 129 1.26 -14.44 -19.23
CA THR A 129 1.05 -15.35 -18.09
C THR A 129 0.99 -16.82 -18.49
N ASN A 130 1.21 -17.15 -19.77
CA ASN A 130 1.39 -18.52 -20.24
C ASN A 130 2.87 -18.88 -20.48
N SER A 131 3.79 -17.95 -20.24
CA SER A 131 5.22 -18.22 -20.35
C SER A 131 5.82 -18.63 -19.00
N PRO A 132 6.57 -19.74 -18.94
CA PRO A 132 7.22 -20.18 -17.71
C PRO A 132 8.21 -19.15 -17.17
N LYS A 133 8.82 -18.34 -18.05
CA LYS A 133 9.73 -17.24 -17.69
C LYS A 133 9.14 -16.26 -16.68
N TYR A 134 7.84 -15.97 -16.79
CA TYR A 134 7.17 -15.00 -15.91
C TYR A 134 6.44 -15.68 -14.75
N VAL A 135 5.89 -16.86 -15.00
CA VAL A 135 5.03 -17.57 -14.04
C VAL A 135 5.82 -18.32 -12.97
N CYS A 136 7.06 -18.72 -13.29
CA CYS A 136 7.95 -19.50 -12.43
C CYS A 136 9.23 -18.71 -12.11
N PRO A 137 9.14 -17.61 -11.34
CA PRO A 137 10.32 -16.83 -10.94
C PRO A 137 11.21 -17.64 -9.99
N SER A 138 12.53 -17.44 -10.05
CA SER A 138 13.45 -18.07 -9.08
C SER A 138 13.24 -17.54 -7.66
N ASP A 139 12.92 -16.25 -7.52
CA ASP A 139 12.53 -15.60 -6.28
C ASP A 139 11.20 -14.87 -6.50
N LEU A 140 10.11 -15.46 -5.99
CA LEU A 140 8.78 -14.92 -6.10
C LEU A 140 8.65 -13.53 -5.45
N LYS A 141 9.28 -13.35 -4.29
CA LYS A 141 9.16 -12.11 -3.52
C LYS A 141 9.89 -10.97 -4.20
N ALA A 142 11.10 -11.22 -4.68
CA ALA A 142 11.88 -10.21 -5.40
C ALA A 142 11.16 -9.74 -6.68
N GLU A 143 10.59 -10.67 -7.46
CA GLU A 143 9.84 -10.31 -8.66
C GLU A 143 8.51 -9.60 -8.34
N HIS A 144 7.80 -10.03 -7.30
CA HIS A 144 6.61 -9.33 -6.80
C HIS A 144 6.93 -7.88 -6.42
N ASP A 145 7.96 -7.67 -5.58
CA ASP A 145 8.34 -6.36 -5.06
C ASP A 145 8.80 -5.43 -6.19
N ARG A 146 9.52 -5.96 -7.16
CA ARG A 146 9.92 -5.24 -8.38
C ARG A 146 8.70 -4.75 -9.18
N LEU A 147 7.72 -5.62 -9.42
CA LEU A 147 6.51 -5.27 -10.16
C LEU A 147 5.63 -4.27 -9.38
N MET A 148 5.54 -4.44 -8.06
CA MET A 148 4.85 -3.49 -7.18
C MET A 148 5.50 -2.11 -7.20
N HIS A 149 6.83 -2.04 -7.09
CA HIS A 149 7.56 -0.78 -7.17
C HIS A 149 7.30 -0.07 -8.51
N LYS A 150 7.31 -0.83 -9.62
CA LYS A 150 7.00 -0.29 -10.94
C LYS A 150 5.58 0.28 -11.00
N ARG A 151 4.59 -0.44 -10.47
CA ARG A 151 3.18 0.01 -10.46
C ARG A 151 3.00 1.27 -9.62
N ASN A 152 3.62 1.31 -8.44
CA ASN A 152 3.56 2.47 -7.57
C ASN A 152 4.16 3.70 -8.24
N LYS A 153 5.28 3.56 -8.97
CA LYS A 153 5.86 4.65 -9.74
C LYS A 153 4.92 5.19 -10.82
N GLU A 154 4.19 4.31 -11.53
CA GLU A 154 3.19 4.72 -12.53
C GLU A 154 2.00 5.44 -11.89
N ILE A 155 1.53 4.95 -10.73
CA ILE A 155 0.44 5.57 -9.96
C ILE A 155 0.85 6.95 -9.47
N GLU A 156 2.03 7.10 -8.88
CA GLU A 156 2.51 8.39 -8.37
C GLU A 156 2.70 9.40 -9.51
N ARG A 157 3.19 8.95 -10.68
CA ARG A 157 3.25 9.82 -11.87
C ARG A 157 1.87 10.30 -12.29
N LYS A 158 0.88 9.39 -12.40
CA LYS A 158 -0.50 9.75 -12.75
C LYS A 158 -1.14 10.70 -11.74
N LYS A 159 -0.94 10.46 -10.43
CA LYS A 159 -1.41 11.36 -9.37
C LYS A 159 -0.77 12.74 -9.48
N LEU A 160 0.54 12.82 -9.76
CA LEU A 160 1.22 14.09 -9.95
C LEU A 160 0.67 14.84 -11.17
N GLU A 161 0.50 14.16 -12.30
CA GLU A 161 -0.11 14.73 -13.51
C GLU A 161 -1.53 15.25 -13.24
N GLU A 162 -2.34 14.49 -12.49
CA GLU A 162 -3.69 14.88 -12.12
C GLU A 162 -3.69 16.09 -11.18
N ARG A 163 -2.82 16.12 -10.16
CA ARG A 163 -2.65 17.28 -9.28
C ARG A 163 -2.24 18.52 -10.06
N ILE A 164 -1.29 18.40 -11.00
CA ILE A 164 -0.90 19.50 -11.90
C ILE A 164 -2.11 19.98 -12.71
N ARG A 165 -2.91 19.06 -13.26
CA ARG A 165 -4.11 19.41 -14.03
C ARG A 165 -5.16 20.12 -13.18
N GLN A 166 -5.38 19.68 -11.95
CA GLN A 166 -6.30 20.33 -11.00
C GLN A 166 -5.78 21.70 -10.60
N ALA A 167 -4.50 21.81 -10.26
CA ALA A 167 -3.89 23.05 -9.82
C ALA A 167 -3.89 24.12 -10.94
N LYS A 168 -3.69 23.74 -12.20
CA LYS A 168 -3.85 24.64 -13.37
C LYS A 168 -5.24 25.30 -13.45
N LYS A 169 -6.30 24.69 -12.90
CA LYS A 169 -7.63 25.33 -12.85
C LYS A 169 -7.65 26.56 -11.94
N HIS A 170 -6.76 26.61 -10.95
CA HIS A 170 -6.65 27.71 -10.00
C HIS A 170 -5.71 28.83 -10.47
N GLU A 171 -5.06 28.69 -11.62
CA GLU A 171 -4.12 29.69 -12.18
C GLU A 171 -4.76 31.09 -12.25
N LYS A 172 -6.00 31.20 -12.76
CA LYS A 172 -6.70 32.49 -12.84
C LYS A 172 -6.95 33.11 -11.46
N ALA A 173 -7.35 32.30 -10.49
CA ALA A 173 -7.58 32.76 -9.12
C ALA A 173 -6.26 33.19 -8.46
N TYR A 174 -5.19 32.42 -8.70
CA TYR A 174 -3.85 32.74 -8.20
C TYR A 174 -3.36 34.09 -8.71
N ARG A 175 -3.41 34.30 -10.04
CA ARG A 175 -3.01 35.59 -10.64
C ARG A 175 -3.85 36.76 -10.12
N LYS A 176 -5.14 36.57 -9.90
CA LYS A 176 -6.00 37.60 -9.32
C LYS A 176 -5.60 37.95 -7.88
N LEU A 177 -5.20 36.96 -7.09
CA LEU A 177 -4.84 37.15 -5.68
C LEU A 177 -3.40 37.65 -5.47
N LYS A 178 -2.45 37.18 -6.29
CA LYS A 178 -1.01 37.40 -6.09
C LYS A 178 -0.34 38.20 -7.20
N GLY A 179 -1.06 38.55 -8.26
CA GLY A 179 -0.50 39.23 -9.43
C GLY A 179 0.20 40.55 -9.11
N ILE A 180 -0.22 41.24 -8.04
CA ILE A 180 0.42 42.47 -7.55
C ILE A 180 1.88 42.27 -7.12
N PHE A 181 2.23 41.05 -6.73
CA PHE A 181 3.57 40.67 -6.28
C PHE A 181 4.45 40.09 -7.40
N PHE A 182 3.91 39.89 -8.60
CA PHE A 182 4.70 39.34 -9.70
C PHE A 182 5.76 40.35 -10.17
N GLY A 183 6.89 39.82 -10.61
CA GLY A 183 8.10 40.57 -10.91
C GLY A 183 8.94 40.95 -9.68
N ILE A 184 8.52 40.60 -8.46
CA ILE A 184 9.39 40.76 -7.28
C ILE A 184 10.48 39.68 -7.33
N ALA A 185 11.72 40.14 -7.45
CA ALA A 185 12.91 39.32 -7.32
C ALA A 185 13.99 40.10 -6.56
N PHE A 186 14.73 39.37 -5.72
CA PHE A 186 15.85 39.85 -4.94
C PHE A 186 17.10 39.11 -5.38
N THR A 187 18.22 39.80 -5.42
CA THR A 187 19.51 39.18 -5.72
C THR A 187 20.60 39.77 -4.84
N ASP A 188 21.53 38.92 -4.41
CA ASP A 188 22.78 39.34 -3.77
C ASP A 188 24.00 39.13 -4.68
N GLY A 189 23.76 38.93 -5.98
CA GLY A 189 24.75 38.63 -7.00
C GLY A 189 24.87 37.13 -7.29
N THR A 190 24.84 36.28 -6.27
CA THR A 190 24.95 34.81 -6.41
C THR A 190 23.61 34.13 -6.22
N LEU A 191 22.83 34.59 -5.24
CA LEU A 191 21.56 34.01 -4.84
C LEU A 191 20.43 34.89 -5.36
N GLN A 192 19.45 34.28 -6.02
CA GLN A 192 18.25 34.94 -6.51
C GLN A 192 17.02 34.38 -5.79
N VAL A 193 16.25 35.24 -5.13
CA VAL A 193 14.95 34.89 -4.53
C VAL A 193 13.85 35.57 -5.33
N ARG A 194 12.89 34.81 -5.86
CA ARG A 194 11.79 35.36 -6.67
C ARG A 194 10.45 34.80 -6.25
N VAL A 195 9.39 35.58 -6.43
CA VAL A 195 8.03 35.07 -6.23
C VAL A 195 7.72 33.96 -7.24
N LEU A 196 7.01 32.93 -6.81
CA LEU A 196 6.45 31.92 -7.72
C LEU A 196 5.26 32.53 -8.46
N GLU A 197 5.31 32.65 -9.78
CA GLU A 197 4.34 33.45 -10.55
C GLU A 197 3.21 32.63 -11.17
N SER A 198 3.31 31.30 -11.13
CA SER A 198 2.27 30.41 -11.64
C SER A 198 2.15 29.14 -10.82
N VAL A 199 0.98 28.52 -10.87
CA VAL A 199 0.73 27.24 -10.19
C VAL A 199 1.59 26.11 -10.78
N ALA A 200 2.03 26.25 -12.04
CA ALA A 200 2.99 25.34 -12.65
C ALA A 200 4.38 25.44 -11.98
N GLU A 201 4.81 26.63 -11.56
CA GLU A 201 6.07 26.79 -10.84
C GLU A 201 5.99 26.17 -9.44
N PHE A 202 4.87 26.28 -8.73
CA PHE A 202 4.66 25.56 -7.45
C PHE A 202 4.82 24.04 -7.62
N ALA A 203 4.29 23.48 -8.71
CA ALA A 203 4.44 22.06 -9.00
C ALA A 203 5.89 21.66 -9.28
N ALA A 204 6.63 22.48 -10.03
CA ALA A 204 8.06 22.28 -10.28
C ALA A 204 8.86 22.37 -8.98
N GLU A 205 8.58 23.38 -8.16
CA GLU A 205 9.21 23.61 -6.85
C GLU A 205 9.03 22.39 -5.93
N GLY A 206 7.78 21.94 -5.75
CA GLY A 206 7.48 20.79 -4.89
C GLY A 206 8.06 19.47 -5.41
N THR A 207 8.21 19.34 -6.74
CA THR A 207 8.82 18.14 -7.36
C THR A 207 10.35 18.14 -7.18
N GLU A 208 11.01 19.28 -7.35
CA GLU A 208 12.47 19.40 -7.28
C GLU A 208 12.99 19.36 -5.84
N LEU A 209 12.31 20.04 -4.90
CA LEU A 209 12.70 20.10 -3.49
C LEU A 209 12.04 19.02 -2.62
N HIS A 210 11.19 18.16 -3.21
CA HIS A 210 10.49 17.06 -2.52
C HIS A 210 9.74 17.48 -1.25
N HIS A 211 9.18 18.70 -1.22
CA HIS A 211 8.42 19.23 -0.08
C HIS A 211 7.00 19.68 -0.45
N CYS A 212 6.12 19.75 0.55
CA CYS A 212 4.66 19.84 0.39
C CYS A 212 4.09 21.19 -0.09
N VAL A 213 4.93 22.12 -0.55
CA VAL A 213 4.51 23.46 -1.03
C VAL A 213 3.43 23.39 -2.12
N PHE A 214 3.48 22.38 -2.99
CA PHE A 214 2.43 22.15 -3.97
C PHE A 214 1.21 21.41 -3.37
N SER A 215 1.47 20.38 -2.57
CA SER A 215 0.46 19.49 -1.99
C SER A 215 -0.51 20.21 -1.05
N ASN A 216 -0.05 21.23 -0.33
CA ASN A 216 -0.85 21.98 0.65
C ASN A 216 -1.63 23.15 0.03
N SER A 217 -1.61 23.30 -1.30
CA SER A 217 -2.36 24.35 -2.00
C SER A 217 -2.04 25.77 -1.53
N TYR A 218 -0.78 26.07 -1.18
CA TYR A 218 -0.35 27.41 -0.73
C TYR A 218 -0.68 28.53 -1.74
N PHE A 219 -0.84 28.19 -3.03
CA PHE A 219 -1.34 29.13 -4.04
C PHE A 219 -2.78 29.63 -3.78
N LEU A 220 -3.57 28.98 -2.92
CA LEU A 220 -4.89 29.48 -2.51
C LEU A 220 -4.85 30.28 -1.20
N GLU A 221 -3.73 30.29 -0.49
CA GLU A 221 -3.63 30.93 0.81
C GLU A 221 -3.51 32.45 0.66
N LYS A 222 -4.49 33.19 1.19
CA LYS A 222 -4.61 34.63 0.96
C LYS A 222 -3.47 35.40 1.63
N ASN A 223 -3.02 34.95 2.80
CA ASN A 223 -2.06 35.68 3.63
C ASN A 223 -0.63 35.15 3.53
N SER A 224 -0.34 34.26 2.57
CA SER A 224 0.97 33.67 2.38
C SER A 224 1.52 34.02 0.99
N LEU A 225 2.78 34.40 0.90
CA LEU A 225 3.49 34.62 -0.35
C LEU A 225 4.67 33.66 -0.41
N ILE A 226 4.72 32.85 -1.45
CA ILE A 226 5.76 31.84 -1.62
C ILE A 226 6.80 32.34 -2.64
N LEU A 227 8.07 32.27 -2.25
CA LEU A 227 9.22 32.62 -3.06
C LEU A 227 10.13 31.41 -3.24
N SER A 228 10.79 31.33 -4.38
CA SER A 228 11.83 30.33 -4.67
C SER A 228 13.20 31.00 -4.62
N ALA A 229 14.10 30.42 -3.84
CA ALA A 229 15.51 30.77 -3.79
C ALA A 229 16.29 29.86 -4.74
N THR A 230 17.12 30.45 -5.58
CA THR A 230 17.93 29.77 -6.60
C THR A 230 19.37 30.27 -6.61
N ILE A 231 20.29 29.38 -6.94
CA ILE A 231 21.71 29.69 -7.24
C ILE A 231 22.01 29.09 -8.61
N ASP A 232 22.55 29.88 -9.53
CA ASP A 232 22.84 29.46 -10.92
C ASP A 232 21.65 28.79 -11.63
N GLY A 233 20.43 29.24 -11.32
CA GLY A 233 19.18 28.69 -11.85
C GLY A 233 18.70 27.39 -11.21
N LYS A 234 19.45 26.83 -10.25
CA LYS A 234 19.06 25.64 -9.48
C LYS A 234 18.31 26.04 -8.20
N ARG A 235 17.18 25.41 -7.92
CA ARG A 235 16.38 25.65 -6.71
C ARG A 235 17.08 25.09 -5.48
N ILE A 236 17.11 25.88 -4.41
CA ILE A 236 17.76 25.50 -3.16
C ILE A 236 16.79 25.52 -1.97
N GLU A 237 15.95 26.55 -1.84
CA GLU A 237 14.93 26.64 -0.79
C GLU A 237 13.65 27.32 -1.30
N THR A 238 12.53 26.93 -0.72
CA THR A 238 11.28 27.68 -0.81
C THR A 238 11.07 28.48 0.47
N VAL A 239 10.73 29.76 0.31
CA VAL A 239 10.48 30.71 1.39
C VAL A 239 8.99 31.06 1.43
N GLU A 240 8.37 30.95 2.60
CA GLU A 240 7.03 31.43 2.88
C GLU A 240 7.10 32.72 3.68
N VAL A 241 6.51 33.79 3.14
CA VAL A 241 6.37 35.10 3.79
C VAL A 241 4.90 35.34 4.14
N SER A 242 4.65 35.71 5.39
CA SER A 242 3.32 36.14 5.84
C SER A 242 3.02 37.54 5.31
N LEU A 243 1.96 37.71 4.52
CA LEU A 243 1.48 39.01 4.08
C LEU A 243 0.82 39.83 5.20
N LYS A 244 0.55 39.22 6.37
CA LYS A 244 0.01 39.93 7.54
C LYS A 244 1.11 40.60 8.37
N THR A 245 2.17 39.86 8.67
CA THR A 245 3.27 40.33 9.53
C THR A 245 4.44 40.85 8.71
N LEU A 246 4.52 40.51 7.41
CA LEU A 246 5.67 40.77 6.55
C LEU A 246 6.94 40.14 7.11
N GLU A 247 6.82 38.91 7.59
CA GLU A 247 7.94 38.13 8.13
C GLU A 247 8.02 36.78 7.43
N VAL A 248 9.24 36.23 7.35
CA VAL A 248 9.48 34.87 6.88
C VAL A 248 8.95 33.89 7.93
N VAL A 249 7.93 33.11 7.57
CA VAL A 249 7.32 32.09 8.44
C VAL A 249 8.11 30.79 8.34
N GLN A 250 8.51 30.41 7.12
CA GLN A 250 9.26 29.19 6.84
C GLN A 250 10.24 29.42 5.69
N SER A 251 11.41 28.80 5.78
CA SER A 251 12.32 28.65 4.65
C SER A 251 12.88 27.22 4.69
N ARG A 252 12.68 26.44 3.62
CA ARG A 252 12.98 25.00 3.61
C ARG A 252 13.50 24.58 2.24
N GLY A 253 14.59 23.82 2.25
CA GLY A 253 15.17 23.19 1.07
C GLY A 253 14.73 21.74 0.89
N LEU A 254 15.59 20.97 0.24
CA LEU A 254 15.35 19.57 -0.07
C LEU A 254 14.91 18.77 1.18
N HIS A 255 13.81 18.03 1.09
CA HIS A 255 13.25 17.23 2.18
C HIS A 255 12.98 18.00 3.49
N ASN A 256 12.59 19.28 3.40
CA ASN A 256 12.33 20.17 4.54
C ASN A 256 13.56 20.42 5.44
N SER A 257 14.77 20.27 4.90
CA SER A 257 16.00 20.61 5.61
C SER A 257 16.43 22.05 5.35
N ASN A 258 17.19 22.63 6.27
CA ASN A 258 17.84 23.93 6.04
C ASN A 258 19.09 23.71 5.19
N THR A 259 19.33 24.58 4.22
CA THR A 259 20.57 24.59 3.43
C THR A 259 21.64 25.44 4.12
N GLU A 260 22.88 25.34 3.64
CA GLU A 260 23.98 26.21 4.09
C GLU A 260 23.72 27.71 3.81
N TYR A 261 22.79 28.02 2.90
CA TYR A 261 22.40 29.39 2.54
C TYR A 261 21.17 29.90 3.30
N HIS A 262 20.59 29.08 4.19
CA HIS A 262 19.32 29.38 4.86
C HIS A 262 19.28 30.79 5.47
N ASP A 263 20.23 31.11 6.34
CA ASP A 263 20.27 32.42 7.02
C ASP A 263 20.47 33.56 6.02
N ARG A 264 21.26 33.33 4.97
CA ARG A 264 21.51 34.30 3.90
C ARG A 264 20.23 34.58 3.10
N ILE A 265 19.43 33.55 2.80
CA ILE A 265 18.13 33.66 2.12
C ILE A 265 17.14 34.44 2.98
N VAL A 266 17.00 34.06 4.25
CA VAL A 266 16.09 34.72 5.20
C VAL A 266 16.45 36.19 5.36
N ASN A 267 17.73 36.51 5.53
CA ASN A 267 18.21 37.89 5.65
C ASN A 267 17.98 38.70 4.37
N LEU A 268 18.18 38.09 3.19
CA LEU A 268 17.93 38.74 1.91
C LEU A 268 16.46 39.10 1.73
N VAL A 269 15.55 38.19 2.10
CA VAL A 269 14.09 38.44 2.04
C VAL A 269 13.68 39.52 3.05
N ASN A 270 14.14 39.42 4.30
CA ASN A 270 13.81 40.40 5.34
C ASN A 270 14.30 41.81 4.99
N SER A 271 15.51 41.93 4.43
CA SER A 271 16.08 43.21 4.01
C SER A 271 15.32 43.87 2.87
N ASN A 272 14.62 43.08 2.04
CA ASN A 272 13.86 43.55 0.88
C ASN A 272 12.34 43.54 1.09
N VAL A 273 11.86 43.26 2.30
CA VAL A 273 10.42 43.12 2.57
C VAL A 273 9.61 44.39 2.33
N ASN A 274 10.27 45.56 2.41
CA ASN A 274 9.64 46.84 2.11
C ASN A 274 9.11 46.92 0.65
N LEU A 275 9.71 46.20 -0.30
CA LEU A 275 9.21 46.11 -1.68
C LEU A 275 7.87 45.38 -1.75
N ILE A 276 7.69 44.34 -0.94
CA ILE A 276 6.40 43.63 -0.82
C ILE A 276 5.35 44.57 -0.22
N ARG A 277 5.71 45.34 0.82
CA ARG A 277 4.82 46.33 1.44
C ARG A 277 4.36 47.39 0.43
N GLN A 278 5.29 47.96 -0.34
CA GLN A 278 4.97 48.96 -1.37
C GLN A 278 3.99 48.42 -2.42
N ARG A 279 4.12 47.16 -2.83
CA ARG A 279 3.17 46.52 -3.76
C ARG A 279 1.79 46.28 -3.15
N MET A 280 1.70 46.07 -1.83
CA MET A 280 0.41 45.98 -1.12
C MET A 280 -0.30 47.33 -1.03
N GLU A 281 0.45 48.41 -0.81
CA GLU A 281 -0.11 49.77 -0.72
C GLU A 281 -0.57 50.31 -2.08
N ALA A 282 0.03 49.82 -3.17
CA ALA A 282 -0.30 50.21 -4.54
C ALA A 282 -1.47 49.41 -5.18
N ALA A 283 -2.02 48.42 -4.46
CA ALA A 283 -3.06 47.50 -4.92
C ALA A 283 -4.46 47.91 -4.45
#